data_AF-A0A2R6VYN0-F1
#
_entry.id   AF-A0A2R6VYN0-F1
#
_cell.length_a   1.000
_cell.length_b   1.000
_cell.length_c   1.000
_cell.angle_alpha   90.00
_cell.angle_beta   90.00
_cell.angle_gamma   90.00
#
_symmetry.space_group_name_H-M   'P 1'
#
loop_
_entity.id
_entity.type
_entity.pdbx_description
1 polymer ?
#
loop_
_entity_poly.entity_id
_entity_poly.type
_entity_poly.pdbx_seq_one_letter_code
_entity_poly.pdbx_strand_id
1 'polypeptide(L)'
;MQQQQVQLLPLLKAAWLLAWALRPAVASNEEGDALYLVRSSLVDPNDTLRSWDPKMVNPCSWPYVDCEGDSVVRVDLGMQGLSGTLAPSIGLLKNLQYLKMQNNHITGPLPDSLGDLTNLQSLDLYQNNFTGEIPSSLGALVQLKFLRLFNNSLSGEIPASLANLSNLQVLDVGFNNLSGRVPVDVKVEQFRGDGNPFLCGAITGNPCPGDPLISPQSSAISEGHSDSESNKKLLGGLVTCVVVVAAVTLYFLYHKHKRLNRKENFFDVAAEDDPEVPLGQLKKFSFRELQIATDNFSSKNILGQGGFGKVYKGYLSDGTTVAVKRLKEDHSPEGEHAFQTEVEMISNAVHRNLLRLQGFCTTPSERILVYPYMPNGSVASHLRASNPRGTFPYFPSYGQST
;
A
#
# COMPACT_ATOMS: atom_id res chain seq x y z
N MET A 1 67.86 -27.98 8.74
CA MET A 1 66.57 -27.58 8.14
C MET A 1 65.55 -27.00 9.13
N GLN A 2 65.87 -26.78 10.42
CA GLN A 2 64.91 -26.26 11.41
C GLN A 2 64.94 -24.73 11.63
N GLN A 3 65.94 -24.00 11.10
CA GLN A 3 66.05 -22.56 11.33
C GLN A 3 65.23 -21.68 10.36
N GLN A 4 64.73 -22.25 9.25
CA GLN A 4 63.95 -21.50 8.26
C GLN A 4 62.45 -21.41 8.61
N GLN A 5 61.91 -22.29 9.47
CA GLN A 5 60.49 -22.26 9.86
C GLN A 5 60.15 -21.19 10.91
N VAL A 6 61.11 -20.77 11.73
CA VAL A 6 60.86 -19.83 12.85
C VAL A 6 60.68 -18.38 12.36
N GLN A 7 61.26 -18.02 11.21
CA GLN A 7 61.13 -16.66 10.65
C GLN A 7 59.86 -16.44 9.80
N LEU A 8 59.17 -17.50 9.39
CA LEU A 8 57.93 -17.40 8.60
C LEU A 8 56.68 -17.12 9.45
N LEU A 9 56.69 -17.54 10.72
CA LEU A 9 55.57 -17.36 11.64
C LEU A 9 55.20 -15.89 11.92
N PRO A 10 56.16 -14.96 12.20
CA PRO A 10 55.82 -13.56 12.41
C PRO A 10 55.34 -12.86 11.13
N LEU A 11 55.87 -13.25 9.97
CA LEU A 11 55.43 -12.71 8.67
C LEU A 11 54.01 -13.16 8.32
N LEU A 12 53.66 -14.42 8.60
CA LEU A 12 52.29 -14.93 8.43
C LEU A 12 51.31 -14.26 9.38
N LYS A 13 51.71 -13.99 10.64
CA LYS A 13 50.88 -13.24 11.60
C LYS A 13 50.71 -11.78 11.17
N ALA A 14 51.76 -11.13 10.68
CA ALA A 14 51.70 -9.77 10.17
C ALA A 14 50.82 -9.69 8.90
N ALA A 15 50.94 -10.65 7.99
CA ALA A 15 50.08 -10.77 6.82
C ALA A 15 48.61 -11.04 7.18
N TRP A 16 48.34 -11.83 8.23
CA TRP A 16 47.00 -12.04 8.78
C TRP A 16 46.42 -10.77 9.40
N LEU A 17 47.22 -10.03 10.17
CA LEU A 17 46.80 -8.76 10.78
C LEU A 17 46.57 -7.68 9.72
N LEU A 18 47.42 -7.62 8.69
CA LEU A 18 47.22 -6.74 7.53
C LEU A 18 46.00 -7.16 6.72
N ALA A 19 45.78 -8.46 6.47
CA ALA A 19 44.59 -8.95 5.78
C ALA A 19 43.30 -8.75 6.59
N TRP A 20 43.40 -8.74 7.93
CA TRP A 20 42.28 -8.40 8.84
C TRP A 20 42.02 -6.88 8.86
N ALA A 21 43.07 -6.07 8.90
CA ALA A 21 42.98 -4.60 8.86
C ALA A 21 42.59 -4.05 7.47
N LEU A 22 42.84 -4.81 6.41
CA LEU A 22 42.43 -4.53 5.03
C LEU A 22 41.12 -5.22 4.63
N ARG A 23 40.42 -5.87 5.58
CA ARG A 23 39.02 -6.23 5.31
C ARG A 23 38.27 -4.92 5.10
N PRO A 24 37.56 -4.75 3.97
CA PRO A 24 36.65 -3.63 3.85
C PRO A 24 35.71 -3.70 5.07
N ALA A 25 35.60 -2.59 5.80
CA ALA A 25 34.51 -2.44 6.76
C ALA A 25 33.24 -2.83 6.01
N VAL A 26 32.49 -3.81 6.53
CA VAL A 26 31.14 -4.05 6.05
C VAL A 26 30.45 -2.70 6.19
N ALA A 27 30.07 -2.07 5.08
CA ALA A 27 29.33 -0.82 5.12
C ALA A 27 28.13 -1.05 6.04
N SER A 28 28.07 -0.33 7.16
CA SER A 28 26.95 -0.43 8.09
C SER A 28 25.71 0.01 7.34
N ASN A 29 24.72 -0.88 7.27
CA ASN A 29 23.44 -0.59 6.66
C ASN A 29 22.57 0.16 7.68
N GLU A 30 22.94 1.41 7.97
CA GLU A 30 22.31 2.21 9.05
C GLU A 30 20.82 2.41 8.82
N GLU A 31 20.38 2.54 7.56
CA GLU A 31 18.97 2.62 7.20
C GLU A 31 18.24 1.28 7.46
N GLY A 32 18.87 0.16 7.12
CA GLY A 32 18.36 -1.17 7.46
C GLY A 32 18.26 -1.41 8.96
N ASP A 33 19.27 -1.01 9.74
CA ASP A 33 19.24 -1.09 11.21
C ASP A 33 18.12 -0.22 11.80
N ALA A 34 17.95 1.00 11.27
CA ALA A 34 16.87 1.90 11.68
C ALA A 34 15.48 1.30 11.43
N LEU A 35 15.27 0.73 10.23
CA LEU A 35 14.02 0.06 9.86
C LEU A 35 13.79 -1.23 10.65
N TYR A 36 14.84 -1.98 10.99
CA TYR A 36 14.74 -3.14 11.85
C TYR A 36 14.26 -2.76 13.26
N LEU A 37 14.77 -1.64 13.80
CA LEU A 37 14.29 -1.11 15.09
C LEU A 37 12.82 -0.68 15.01
N VAL A 38 12.39 -0.06 13.91
CA VAL A 38 10.96 0.24 13.66
C VAL A 38 10.13 -1.04 13.62
N ARG A 39 10.57 -2.06 12.88
CA ARG A 39 9.91 -3.37 12.88
C ARG A 39 9.79 -3.94 14.29
N SER A 40 10.85 -3.84 15.10
CA SER A 40 10.88 -4.42 16.44
C SER A 40 9.94 -3.73 17.45
N SER A 41 9.57 -2.46 17.21
CA SER A 41 8.58 -1.74 18.03
C SER A 41 7.15 -1.96 17.58
N LEU A 42 6.96 -2.50 16.37
CA LEU A 42 5.66 -2.84 15.81
C LEU A 42 5.28 -4.28 16.14
N VAL A 43 3.97 -4.52 16.23
CA VAL A 43 3.39 -5.85 16.33
C VAL A 43 2.74 -6.16 14.98
N ASP A 44 3.26 -7.19 14.32
CA ASP A 44 2.91 -7.59 12.95
C ASP A 44 2.17 -8.93 12.95
N PRO A 45 0.83 -8.92 13.02
CA PRO A 45 0.04 -10.15 13.14
C PRO A 45 0.09 -11.04 11.89
N ASN A 46 0.45 -10.45 10.74
CA ASN A 46 0.43 -11.11 9.44
C ASN A 46 1.82 -11.53 8.95
N ASP A 47 2.87 -11.34 9.77
CA ASP A 47 4.28 -11.62 9.42
C ASP A 47 4.71 -10.94 8.10
N THR A 48 4.14 -9.76 7.81
CA THR A 48 4.39 -8.96 6.60
C THR A 48 5.80 -8.38 6.55
N LEU A 49 6.39 -8.11 7.71
CA LEU A 49 7.73 -7.55 7.89
C LEU A 49 8.79 -8.65 8.11
N ARG A 50 8.44 -9.93 7.95
CA ARG A 50 9.33 -11.07 8.24
C ARG A 50 10.71 -10.93 7.60
N SER A 51 10.73 -10.50 6.35
CA SER A 51 11.89 -10.39 5.47
C SER A 51 12.80 -9.19 5.78
N TRP A 52 12.43 -8.32 6.72
CA TRP A 52 13.29 -7.21 7.14
C TRP A 52 14.40 -7.74 8.08
N ASP A 53 15.39 -8.42 7.52
CA ASP A 53 16.52 -9.01 8.25
C ASP A 53 17.73 -8.04 8.26
N PRO A 54 18.17 -7.56 9.43
CA PRO A 54 19.28 -6.60 9.55
C PRO A 54 20.62 -7.19 9.10
N LYS A 55 20.72 -8.52 8.94
CA LYS A 55 21.92 -9.17 8.41
C LYS A 55 22.02 -9.11 6.89
N MET A 56 20.96 -8.69 6.20
CA MET A 56 20.99 -8.49 4.76
C MET A 56 21.61 -7.14 4.39
N VAL A 57 22.30 -7.13 3.25
CA VAL A 57 23.20 -6.04 2.85
C VAL A 57 22.46 -4.71 2.59
N ASN A 58 21.18 -4.73 2.19
CA ASN A 58 20.46 -3.52 1.79
C ASN A 58 18.92 -3.63 2.04
N PRO A 59 18.26 -2.65 2.71
CA PRO A 59 16.81 -2.62 2.90
C PRO A 59 16.01 -2.44 1.59
N CYS A 60 16.65 -2.03 0.50
CA CYS A 60 15.98 -1.81 -0.79
C CYS A 60 15.40 -3.07 -1.44
N SER A 61 15.78 -4.26 -0.95
CA SER A 61 15.15 -5.52 -1.35
C SER A 61 13.98 -5.92 -0.43
N TRP A 62 13.70 -5.15 0.61
CA TRP A 62 12.64 -5.46 1.56
C TRP A 62 11.29 -5.05 0.98
N PRO A 63 10.23 -5.86 1.15
CA PRO A 63 8.88 -5.44 0.84
C PRO A 63 8.56 -4.13 1.54
N TYR A 64 7.76 -3.29 0.88
CA TYR A 64 7.28 -2.01 1.39
C TYR A 64 8.34 -0.91 1.53
N VAL A 65 9.55 -1.14 1.01
CA VAL A 65 10.66 -0.18 1.01
C VAL A 65 11.06 0.09 -0.44
N ASP A 66 10.98 1.35 -0.87
CA ASP A 66 11.56 1.78 -2.15
C ASP A 66 12.80 2.63 -1.92
N CYS A 67 13.77 2.47 -2.83
CA CYS A 67 15.02 3.20 -2.80
C CYS A 67 15.31 3.95 -4.10
N GLU A 68 16.10 5.01 -3.97
CA GLU A 68 16.77 5.67 -5.08
C GLU A 68 18.28 5.41 -4.93
N GLY A 69 18.84 4.60 -5.84
CA GLY A 69 20.16 4.01 -5.60
C GLY A 69 20.13 3.08 -4.39
N ASP A 70 21.02 3.31 -3.43
CA ASP A 70 21.14 2.53 -2.20
C ASP A 70 20.46 3.19 -0.97
N SER A 71 19.68 4.27 -1.17
CA SER A 71 19.06 4.99 -0.06
C SER A 71 17.54 4.90 -0.07
N VAL A 72 16.95 4.67 1.09
CA VAL A 72 15.51 4.53 1.30
C VAL A 72 14.79 5.88 1.11
N VAL A 73 13.91 5.92 0.12
CA VAL A 73 13.12 7.12 -0.22
C VAL A 73 11.62 6.95 0.08
N ARG A 74 11.12 5.71 0.18
CA ARG A 74 9.73 5.44 0.55
C ARG A 74 9.62 4.23 1.46
N VAL A 75 8.77 4.35 2.46
CA VAL A 75 8.28 3.25 3.29
C VAL A 75 6.76 3.27 3.23
N ASP A 76 6.14 2.20 2.71
CA ASP A 76 4.68 2.08 2.56
C ASP A 76 4.10 0.84 3.26
N LEU A 77 3.78 1.04 4.53
CA LEU A 77 3.19 0.05 5.44
C LEU A 77 1.69 0.27 5.63
N GLY A 78 1.00 0.86 4.66
CA GLY A 78 -0.43 1.08 4.74
C GLY A 78 -1.24 -0.22 4.77
N MET A 79 -2.32 -0.27 5.56
CA MET A 79 -3.29 -1.38 5.60
C MET A 79 -2.69 -2.76 5.93
N GLN A 80 -1.64 -2.82 6.74
CA GLN A 80 -0.96 -4.07 7.09
C GLN A 80 -1.51 -4.71 8.39
N GLY A 81 -2.39 -4.01 9.10
CA GLY A 81 -2.93 -4.46 10.40
C GLY A 81 -1.92 -4.32 11.54
N LEU A 82 -0.87 -3.51 11.36
CA LEU A 82 0.20 -3.30 12.33
C LEU A 82 -0.32 -2.65 13.61
N SER A 83 0.24 -3.02 14.75
CA SER A 83 0.02 -2.34 16.04
C SER A 83 1.36 -2.06 16.74
N GLY A 84 1.36 -1.72 18.03
CA GLY A 84 2.58 -1.31 18.73
C GLY A 84 2.83 0.19 18.62
N THR A 85 4.09 0.62 18.60
CA THR A 85 4.47 2.05 18.56
C THR A 85 5.48 2.34 17.45
N LEU A 86 5.53 3.59 17.00
CA LEU A 86 6.53 4.03 16.02
C LEU A 86 7.86 4.36 16.73
N ALA A 87 8.92 3.61 16.42
CA ALA A 87 10.23 3.83 17.03
C ALA A 87 10.86 5.16 16.57
N PRO A 88 11.59 5.87 17.46
CA PRO A 88 12.33 7.08 17.09
C PRO A 88 13.42 6.86 16.03
N SER A 89 13.88 5.63 15.84
CA SER A 89 14.89 5.29 14.81
C SER A 89 14.43 5.62 13.39
N ILE A 90 13.12 5.81 13.15
CA ILE A 90 12.59 6.26 11.86
C ILE A 90 13.27 7.55 11.38
N GLY A 91 13.64 8.46 12.31
CA GLY A 91 14.31 9.73 12.00
C GLY A 91 15.74 9.59 11.45
N LEU A 92 16.30 8.38 11.40
CA LEU A 92 17.60 8.10 10.80
C LEU A 92 17.54 8.00 9.27
N LEU A 93 16.35 7.84 8.67
CA LEU A 93 16.16 7.72 7.22
C LEU A 93 16.20 9.10 6.53
N LYS A 94 17.38 9.73 6.46
CA LYS A 94 17.51 11.15 6.07
C LYS A 94 17.03 11.49 4.67
N ASN A 95 17.02 10.52 3.75
CA ASN A 95 16.55 10.69 2.37
C ASN A 95 15.10 10.28 2.16
N LEU A 96 14.37 9.92 3.22
CA LEU A 96 12.98 9.49 3.12
C LEU A 96 12.10 10.63 2.62
N GLN A 97 11.34 10.37 1.55
CA GLN A 97 10.43 11.31 0.92
C GLN A 97 8.97 10.96 1.23
N TYR A 98 8.65 9.68 1.41
CA TYR A 98 7.28 9.22 1.63
C TYR A 98 7.23 8.23 2.80
N LEU A 99 6.57 8.61 3.89
CA LEU A 99 6.28 7.72 5.00
C LEU A 99 4.77 7.47 5.07
N LYS A 100 4.37 6.24 4.77
CA LYS A 100 2.98 5.81 4.70
C LYS A 100 2.75 4.67 5.67
N MET A 101 1.91 4.91 6.68
CA MET A 101 1.54 3.92 7.69
C MET A 101 0.04 3.98 8.01
N GLN A 102 -0.76 4.53 7.09
CA GLN A 102 -2.20 4.71 7.25
C GLN A 102 -2.96 3.40 7.42
N ASN A 103 -4.16 3.46 8.03
CA ASN A 103 -5.05 2.31 8.18
C ASN A 103 -4.39 1.12 8.92
N ASN A 104 -3.77 1.42 10.05
CA ASN A 104 -3.24 0.42 10.97
C ASN A 104 -3.81 0.67 12.38
N HIS A 105 -3.31 -0.06 13.37
CA HIS A 105 -3.66 0.07 14.78
C HIS A 105 -2.46 0.55 15.61
N ILE A 106 -1.61 1.39 15.03
CA ILE A 106 -0.40 1.90 15.70
C ILE A 106 -0.82 2.88 16.79
N THR A 107 -0.15 2.79 17.94
CA THR A 107 -0.46 3.52 19.17
C THR A 107 0.74 4.33 19.66
N GLY A 108 0.53 5.09 20.74
CA GLY A 108 1.57 5.89 21.38
C GLY A 108 1.79 7.25 20.70
N PRO A 109 2.75 8.04 21.20
CA PRO A 109 3.03 9.35 20.66
C PRO A 109 3.77 9.30 19.32
N LEU A 110 3.61 10.36 18.53
CA LEU A 110 4.49 10.63 17.41
C LEU A 110 5.90 10.97 17.95
N PRO A 111 6.97 10.29 17.52
CA PRO A 111 8.31 10.58 18.00
C PRO A 111 8.82 11.91 17.43
N ASP A 112 9.49 12.73 18.26
CA ASP A 112 10.07 14.02 17.85
C ASP A 112 11.06 13.88 16.69
N SER A 113 11.72 12.73 16.56
CA SER A 113 12.67 12.43 15.49
C SER A 113 12.05 12.37 14.09
N LEU A 114 10.71 12.37 13.96
CA LEU A 114 10.06 12.61 12.66
C LEU A 114 10.46 13.96 12.06
N GLY A 115 10.77 14.95 12.90
CA GLY A 115 11.28 16.26 12.45
C GLY A 115 12.66 16.22 11.80
N ASP A 116 13.39 15.12 11.93
CA ASP A 116 14.72 14.96 11.33
C ASP A 116 14.68 14.53 9.86
N LEU A 117 13.49 14.17 9.35
CA LEU A 117 13.28 13.68 7.98
C LEU A 117 13.17 14.85 6.98
N THR A 118 14.19 15.69 6.91
CA THR A 118 14.15 16.98 6.19
C THR A 118 13.78 16.91 4.70
N ASN A 119 13.91 15.74 4.05
CA ASN A 119 13.49 15.49 2.66
C ASN A 119 12.05 14.97 2.50
N LEU A 120 11.32 14.82 3.60
CA LEU A 120 9.98 14.23 3.59
C LEU A 120 8.98 15.13 2.86
N GLN A 121 8.27 14.55 1.91
CA GLN A 121 7.24 15.20 1.10
C GLN A 121 5.83 14.79 1.51
N SER A 122 5.66 13.55 1.99
CA SER A 122 4.36 13.02 2.43
C SER A 122 4.49 12.25 3.74
N LEU A 123 3.70 12.64 4.74
CA LEU A 123 3.56 11.94 6.02
C LEU A 123 2.11 11.51 6.21
N ASP A 124 1.86 10.21 6.06
CA ASP A 124 0.51 9.63 6.07
C ASP A 124 0.36 8.65 7.23
N LEU A 125 -0.18 9.16 8.35
CA LEU A 125 -0.37 8.40 9.59
C LEU A 125 -1.86 8.29 9.98
N TYR A 126 -2.75 8.70 9.08
CA TYR A 126 -4.19 8.73 9.32
C TYR A 126 -4.80 7.33 9.54
N GLN A 127 -5.97 7.30 10.20
CA GLN A 127 -6.66 6.06 10.55
C GLN A 127 -5.75 5.09 11.33
N ASN A 128 -5.21 5.59 12.44
CA ASN A 128 -4.45 4.85 13.43
C ASN A 128 -4.99 5.19 14.84
N ASN A 129 -4.25 4.83 15.88
CA ASN A 129 -4.58 5.12 17.27
C ASN A 129 -3.45 5.89 17.97
N PHE A 130 -2.75 6.77 17.25
CA PHE A 130 -1.71 7.64 17.81
C PHE A 130 -2.31 8.58 18.86
N THR A 131 -1.56 8.82 19.94
CA THR A 131 -1.94 9.65 21.08
C THR A 131 -0.90 10.75 21.34
N GLY A 132 -1.09 11.57 22.37
CA GLY A 132 -0.15 12.64 22.71
C GLY A 132 -0.29 13.86 21.79
N GLU A 133 0.73 14.71 21.77
CA GLU A 133 0.73 15.96 21.02
C GLU A 133 1.35 15.79 19.63
N ILE A 134 1.06 16.71 18.72
CA ILE A 134 1.78 16.82 17.44
C ILE A 134 3.16 17.43 17.74
N PRO A 135 4.28 16.76 17.43
CA PRO A 135 5.61 17.29 17.72
C PRO A 135 5.89 18.61 17.00
N SER A 136 6.36 19.61 17.74
CA SER A 136 6.76 20.89 17.15
C SER A 136 7.94 20.75 16.16
N SER A 137 8.73 19.68 16.29
CA SER A 137 9.83 19.33 15.37
C SER A 137 9.36 19.09 13.94
N LEU A 138 8.09 18.73 13.70
CA LEU A 138 7.53 18.60 12.35
C LEU A 138 7.59 19.91 11.55
N GLY A 139 7.70 21.07 12.23
CA GLY A 139 7.92 22.36 11.57
C GLY A 139 9.28 22.52 10.87
N ALA A 140 10.21 21.58 11.05
CA ALA A 140 11.49 21.55 10.33
C ALA A 140 11.39 20.93 8.92
N LEU A 141 10.28 20.28 8.59
CA LEU A 141 10.11 19.49 7.36
C LEU A 141 9.74 20.35 6.15
N VAL A 142 10.59 21.31 5.78
CA VAL A 142 10.27 22.34 4.77
C VAL A 142 9.89 21.80 3.38
N GLN A 143 10.20 20.54 3.06
CA GLN A 143 9.81 19.87 1.81
C GLN A 143 8.42 19.21 1.86
N LEU A 144 7.78 19.19 3.03
CA LEU A 144 6.52 18.49 3.27
C LEU A 144 5.37 19.15 2.51
N LYS A 145 4.66 18.37 1.71
CA LYS A 145 3.49 18.77 0.92
C LYS A 145 2.20 18.23 1.51
N PHE A 146 2.24 17.02 2.06
CA PHE A 146 1.07 16.35 2.61
C PHE A 146 1.34 15.91 4.06
N LEU A 147 0.58 16.47 4.99
CA LEU A 147 0.56 16.05 6.39
C LEU A 147 -0.86 15.55 6.73
N ARG A 148 -1.02 14.22 6.79
CA ARG A 148 -2.32 13.57 7.02
C ARG A 148 -2.30 12.74 8.29
N LEU A 149 -2.92 13.27 9.33
CA LEU A 149 -2.99 12.73 10.69
C LEU A 149 -4.43 12.43 11.15
N PHE A 150 -5.41 12.56 10.25
CA PHE A 150 -6.83 12.44 10.61
C PHE A 150 -7.22 11.07 11.17
N ASN A 151 -8.30 11.04 11.97
CA ASN A 151 -8.84 9.83 12.59
C ASN A 151 -7.77 9.10 13.43
N ASN A 152 -7.27 9.81 14.43
CA ASN A 152 -6.36 9.36 15.48
C ASN A 152 -6.87 9.87 16.85
N SER A 153 -6.09 9.69 17.91
CA SER A 153 -6.38 10.21 19.25
C SER A 153 -5.37 11.28 19.70
N LEU A 154 -4.85 12.07 18.75
CA LEU A 154 -3.92 13.17 19.02
C LEU A 154 -4.62 14.28 19.81
N SER A 155 -3.88 14.99 20.65
CA SER A 155 -4.38 15.97 21.60
C SER A 155 -3.45 17.19 21.69
N GLY A 156 -3.85 18.21 22.46
CA GLY A 156 -3.11 19.45 22.56
C GLY A 156 -3.34 20.39 21.38
N GLU A 157 -2.46 21.37 21.23
CA GLU A 157 -2.58 22.40 20.20
C GLU A 157 -1.88 22.00 18.89
N ILE A 158 -2.29 22.63 17.77
CA ILE A 158 -1.55 22.54 16.51
C ILE A 158 -0.28 23.42 16.66
N PRO A 159 0.94 22.86 16.56
CA PRO A 159 2.15 23.62 16.80
C PRO A 159 2.31 24.80 15.84
N ALA A 160 2.61 25.98 16.37
CA ALA A 160 2.86 27.17 15.57
C ALA A 160 4.04 27.00 14.59
N SER A 161 4.98 26.10 14.89
CA SER A 161 6.10 25.75 14.00
C SER A 161 5.66 25.18 12.66
N LEU A 162 4.44 24.64 12.53
CA LEU A 162 3.91 24.18 11.24
C LEU A 162 3.72 25.34 10.24
N ALA A 163 3.69 26.59 10.71
CA ALA A 163 3.69 27.77 9.84
C ALA A 163 4.99 27.91 9.01
N ASN A 164 6.08 27.24 9.42
CA ASN A 164 7.34 27.25 8.67
C ASN A 164 7.27 26.36 7.40
N LEU A 165 6.25 25.53 7.26
CA LEU A 165 6.11 24.57 6.16
C LEU A 165 5.59 25.24 4.89
N SER A 166 6.47 26.01 4.24
CA SER A 166 6.13 26.82 3.06
C SER A 166 5.63 26.05 1.84
N ASN A 167 5.90 24.74 1.75
CA ASN A 167 5.48 23.87 0.65
C ASN A 167 4.23 23.03 0.98
N LEU A 168 3.63 23.22 2.17
CA LEU A 168 2.52 22.40 2.63
C LEU A 168 1.25 22.69 1.81
N GLN A 169 0.72 21.67 1.14
CA GLN A 169 -0.49 21.77 0.34
C GLN A 169 -1.70 21.31 1.14
N VAL A 170 -1.57 20.16 1.83
CA VAL A 170 -2.65 19.56 2.59
C VAL A 170 -2.24 19.36 4.04
N LEU A 171 -3.03 19.93 4.95
CA LEU A 171 -3.00 19.66 6.38
C LEU A 171 -4.34 19.05 6.81
N ASP A 172 -4.35 17.74 7.07
CA ASP A 172 -5.55 17.02 7.50
C ASP A 172 -5.35 16.45 8.91
N VAL A 173 -5.96 17.08 9.89
CA VAL A 173 -5.90 16.73 11.32
C VAL A 173 -7.29 16.39 11.88
N GLY A 174 -8.27 16.16 11.00
CA GLY A 174 -9.66 15.92 11.39
C GLY A 174 -9.82 14.69 12.28
N PHE A 175 -10.92 14.63 13.04
CA PHE A 175 -11.28 13.50 13.91
C PHE A 175 -10.15 13.12 14.87
N ASN A 176 -9.67 14.10 15.64
CA ASN A 176 -8.73 13.95 16.74
C ASN A 176 -9.31 14.64 17.99
N ASN A 177 -8.51 14.79 19.05
CA ASN A 177 -8.84 15.51 20.28
C ASN A 177 -8.03 16.81 20.41
N LEU A 178 -7.75 17.49 19.28
CA LEU A 178 -6.99 18.74 19.26
C LEU A 178 -7.82 19.92 19.77
N SER A 179 -7.13 20.91 20.31
CA SER A 179 -7.73 22.11 20.90
C SER A 179 -6.90 23.37 20.60
N GLY A 180 -7.45 24.53 20.94
CA GLY A 180 -6.74 25.80 20.83
C GLY A 180 -6.85 26.46 19.46
N ARG A 181 -6.07 27.53 19.27
CA ARG A 181 -6.10 28.34 18.05
C ARG A 181 -5.32 27.66 16.94
N VAL A 182 -5.93 27.52 15.76
CA VAL A 182 -5.21 27.12 14.54
C VAL A 182 -4.25 28.26 14.13
N PRO A 183 -2.94 28.01 13.98
CA PRO A 183 -1.98 29.05 13.62
C PRO A 183 -2.34 29.72 12.28
N VAL A 184 -2.48 31.05 12.29
CA VAL A 184 -2.95 31.84 11.13
C VAL A 184 -1.95 31.86 9.97
N ASP A 185 -0.67 31.59 10.26
CA ASP A 185 0.42 31.65 9.29
C ASP A 185 0.63 30.32 8.55
N VAL A 186 -0.15 29.28 8.86
CA VAL A 186 -0.14 28.02 8.12
C VAL A 186 -0.81 28.24 6.76
N LYS A 187 0.01 28.39 5.72
CA LYS A 187 -0.43 28.54 4.33
C LYS A 187 -0.61 27.16 3.72
N VAL A 188 -1.86 26.73 3.57
CA VAL A 188 -2.22 25.45 2.94
C VAL A 188 -3.30 25.65 1.90
N GLU A 189 -3.29 24.83 0.85
CA GLU A 189 -4.36 24.79 -0.15
C GLU A 189 -5.62 24.15 0.45
N GLN A 190 -5.43 23.14 1.30
CA GLN A 190 -6.51 22.43 1.98
C GLN A 190 -6.18 22.21 3.45
N PHE A 191 -7.00 22.81 4.32
CA PHE A 191 -7.05 22.51 5.75
C PHE A 191 -8.30 21.69 6.07
N ARG A 192 -8.15 20.60 6.83
CA ARG A 192 -9.27 19.82 7.38
C ARG A 192 -9.06 19.61 8.87
N GLY A 193 -9.87 20.29 9.68
CA GLY A 193 -9.85 20.22 11.14
C GLY A 193 -11.13 19.65 11.75
N ASP A 194 -12.08 19.20 10.92
CA ASP A 194 -13.40 18.71 11.34
C ASP A 194 -13.30 17.61 12.41
N GLY A 195 -14.25 17.55 13.34
CA GLY A 195 -14.23 16.51 14.38
C GLY A 195 -13.28 16.79 15.55
N ASN A 196 -12.63 17.96 15.61
CA ASN A 196 -11.94 18.48 16.80
C ASN A 196 -12.77 19.61 17.43
N PRO A 197 -13.60 19.34 18.46
CA PRO A 197 -14.60 20.29 18.95
C PRO A 197 -14.02 21.54 19.61
N PHE A 198 -12.75 21.53 20.01
CA PHE A 198 -12.10 22.62 20.73
C PHE A 198 -11.12 23.42 19.86
N LEU A 199 -11.05 23.15 18.55
CA LEU A 199 -10.28 23.98 17.62
C LEU A 199 -11.04 25.26 17.27
N CYS A 200 -10.32 26.38 17.28
CA CYS A 200 -10.85 27.70 16.98
C CYS A 200 -9.88 28.50 16.11
N GLY A 201 -10.34 29.61 15.53
CA GLY A 201 -9.57 30.52 14.70
C GLY A 201 -10.22 30.78 13.34
N ALA A 202 -9.67 31.75 12.60
CA ALA A 202 -10.25 32.20 11.33
C ALA A 202 -10.44 31.06 10.30
N ILE A 203 -9.48 30.12 10.24
CA ILE A 203 -9.49 28.99 9.30
C ILE A 203 -10.61 27.98 9.63
N THR A 204 -11.01 27.85 10.91
CA THR A 204 -12.09 26.93 11.31
C THR A 204 -13.48 27.59 11.23
N GLY A 205 -13.54 28.91 11.07
CA GLY A 205 -14.79 29.67 11.16
C GLY A 205 -15.35 29.81 12.58
N ASN A 206 -14.71 29.22 13.60
CA ASN A 206 -15.15 29.28 14.99
C ASN A 206 -14.30 30.31 15.76
N PRO A 207 -14.90 31.30 16.44
CA PRO A 207 -14.15 32.27 17.23
C PRO A 207 -13.45 31.60 18.42
N CYS A 208 -12.24 32.04 18.76
CA CYS A 208 -11.55 31.55 19.95
C CYS A 208 -12.08 32.22 21.22
N PRO A 209 -12.14 31.50 22.36
CA PRO A 209 -12.45 32.11 23.65
C PRO A 209 -11.48 33.27 23.94
N GLY A 210 -12.02 34.47 24.18
CA GLY A 210 -11.23 35.66 24.48
C GLY A 210 -10.87 36.54 23.27
N ASP A 211 -11.24 36.17 22.04
CA ASP A 211 -11.14 37.08 20.91
C ASP A 211 -12.15 38.24 21.04
N PRO A 212 -11.77 39.50 20.75
CA PRO A 212 -12.73 40.59 20.63
C PRO A 212 -13.77 40.19 19.60
N LEU A 213 -15.05 40.18 19.98
CA LEU A 213 -16.15 39.90 19.04
C LEU A 213 -16.04 40.87 17.87
N ILE A 214 -15.61 40.38 16.70
CA ILE A 214 -15.71 41.13 15.45
C ILE A 214 -17.21 41.28 15.19
N SER A 215 -17.74 42.48 15.38
CA SER A 215 -19.09 42.85 14.98
C SER A 215 -19.25 42.57 13.47
N PRO A 216 -20.32 41.92 13.02
CA PRO A 216 -20.52 41.70 11.60
C PRO A 216 -20.78 43.04 10.92
N GLN A 217 -19.93 43.41 9.96
CA GLN A 217 -20.24 44.44 8.97
C GLN A 217 -21.45 43.96 8.16
N SER A 218 -22.57 44.65 8.33
CA SER A 218 -23.77 44.48 7.53
C SER A 218 -23.53 44.96 6.09
N SER A 219 -23.31 44.04 5.16
CA SER A 219 -23.60 44.26 3.75
C SER A 219 -25.11 44.05 3.54
N ALA A 220 -25.77 45.14 3.16
CA ALA A 220 -27.18 45.26 2.89
C ALA A 220 -27.70 44.27 1.83
N ILE A 221 -28.86 43.65 2.08
CA ILE A 221 -29.90 43.37 1.06
C ILE A 221 -31.29 43.51 1.69
N SER A 222 -31.97 44.57 1.25
CA SER A 222 -33.41 44.83 1.05
C SER A 222 -34.48 44.15 1.91
N GLU A 223 -35.29 45.01 2.55
CA GLU A 223 -36.66 44.75 2.98
C GLU A 223 -37.60 44.40 1.82
N GLY A 224 -38.67 43.65 2.15
CA GLY A 224 -39.77 43.31 1.26
C GLY A 224 -40.96 42.71 2.01
N HIS A 225 -41.67 43.58 2.74
CA HIS A 225 -43.11 43.67 3.03
C HIS A 225 -43.96 42.46 3.53
N SER A 226 -44.91 42.83 4.38
CA SER A 226 -45.85 42.07 5.22
C SER A 226 -46.92 41.28 4.46
N ASP A 227 -47.47 40.24 5.09
CA ASP A 227 -48.87 40.31 5.57
C ASP A 227 -49.25 39.16 6.53
N SER A 228 -50.18 39.54 7.41
CA SER A 228 -50.80 38.83 8.53
C SER A 228 -51.69 37.65 8.10
N GLU A 229 -51.67 36.52 8.81
CA GLU A 229 -52.87 35.96 9.47
C GLU A 229 -52.66 34.61 10.19
N SER A 230 -53.18 34.56 11.41
CA SER A 230 -54.01 33.50 11.99
C SER A 230 -53.55 32.02 11.98
N ASN A 231 -53.18 31.57 13.19
CA ASN A 231 -53.16 30.19 13.67
C ASN A 231 -54.10 29.21 12.94
N LYS A 232 -53.52 28.13 12.39
CA LYS A 232 -54.13 26.78 12.28
C LYS A 232 -53.11 25.74 11.77
N LYS A 233 -53.07 24.59 12.48
CA LYS A 233 -52.53 23.26 12.10
C LYS A 233 -51.19 22.82 12.72
N LEU A 234 -51.27 22.51 14.01
CA LEU A 234 -50.47 21.46 14.65
C LEU A 234 -50.93 20.07 14.16
N LEU A 235 -50.59 19.68 12.92
CA LEU A 235 -50.77 18.28 12.45
C LEU A 235 -49.83 17.86 11.30
N GLY A 236 -48.86 18.70 10.91
CA GLY A 236 -47.89 18.38 9.86
C GLY A 236 -46.58 17.76 10.34
N GLY A 237 -46.17 18.04 11.59
CA GLY A 237 -44.81 17.75 12.08
C GLY A 237 -44.50 16.26 12.29
N LEU A 238 -45.48 15.45 12.69
CA LEU A 238 -45.25 14.02 12.94
C LEU A 238 -45.09 13.23 11.63
N VAL A 239 -45.88 13.56 10.61
CA VAL A 239 -45.80 12.88 9.30
C VAL A 239 -44.48 13.24 8.60
N THR A 240 -44.05 14.50 8.67
CA THR A 240 -42.76 14.91 8.10
C THR A 240 -41.58 14.27 8.82
N CYS A 241 -41.61 14.17 10.16
CA CYS A 241 -40.55 13.50 10.91
C CYS A 241 -40.48 12.00 10.61
N VAL A 242 -41.62 11.32 10.50
CA VAL A 242 -41.64 9.88 10.15
C VAL A 242 -41.14 9.64 8.73
N VAL A 243 -41.51 10.49 7.77
CA VAL A 243 -41.02 10.38 6.38
C VAL A 243 -39.52 10.65 6.29
N VAL A 244 -39.00 11.63 7.02
CA VAL A 244 -37.55 11.90 7.06
C VAL A 244 -36.78 10.78 7.73
N VAL A 245 -37.27 10.23 8.84
CA VAL A 245 -36.62 9.09 9.52
C VAL A 245 -36.70 7.83 8.66
N ALA A 246 -37.81 7.58 7.97
CA ALA A 246 -37.93 6.48 7.01
C ALA A 246 -36.98 6.66 5.82
N ALA A 247 -36.84 7.89 5.29
CA ALA A 247 -35.93 8.18 4.19
C ALA A 247 -34.46 8.01 4.61
N VAL A 248 -34.09 8.48 5.81
CA VAL A 248 -32.73 8.34 6.37
C VAL A 248 -32.42 6.88 6.66
N THR A 249 -33.35 6.12 7.24
CA THR A 249 -33.15 4.69 7.48
C THR A 249 -33.07 3.91 6.17
N LEU A 250 -33.91 4.19 5.18
CA LEU A 250 -33.81 3.60 3.84
C LEU A 250 -32.51 4.00 3.14
N TYR A 251 -32.02 5.22 3.33
CA TYR A 251 -30.73 5.67 2.82
C TYR A 251 -29.58 4.90 3.48
N PHE A 252 -29.60 4.71 4.80
CA PHE A 252 -28.60 3.91 5.50
C PHE A 252 -28.70 2.42 5.16
N LEU A 253 -29.90 1.87 4.97
CA LEU A 253 -30.10 0.49 4.53
C LEU A 253 -29.67 0.31 3.08
N TYR A 254 -29.94 1.27 2.20
CA TYR A 254 -29.42 1.31 0.84
C TYR A 254 -27.89 1.42 0.84
N HIS A 255 -27.31 2.27 1.67
CA HIS A 255 -25.86 2.40 1.78
C HIS A 255 -25.21 1.18 2.43
N LYS A 256 -25.86 0.53 3.40
CA LYS A 256 -25.39 -0.71 4.04
C LYS A 256 -25.54 -1.90 3.10
N HIS A 257 -26.63 -1.99 2.34
CA HIS A 257 -26.83 -2.97 1.28
C HIS A 257 -25.85 -2.75 0.13
N LYS A 258 -25.63 -1.49 -0.27
CA LYS A 258 -24.56 -1.09 -1.19
C LYS A 258 -23.20 -1.42 -0.61
N ARG A 259 -22.94 -1.28 0.70
CA ARG A 259 -21.66 -1.67 1.35
C ARG A 259 -21.46 -3.19 1.43
N LEU A 260 -22.54 -3.95 1.61
CA LEU A 260 -22.51 -5.42 1.68
C LEU A 260 -22.41 -6.06 0.28
N ASN A 261 -23.05 -5.46 -0.73
CA ASN A 261 -22.91 -5.85 -2.14
C ASN A 261 -21.73 -5.18 -2.85
N ARG A 262 -21.10 -4.15 -2.26
CA ARG A 262 -19.77 -3.64 -2.64
C ARG A 262 -18.68 -4.46 -1.94
N LYS A 263 -18.81 -5.79 -2.01
CA LYS A 263 -17.66 -6.62 -2.37
C LYS A 263 -17.47 -6.38 -3.86
N GLU A 264 -16.87 -5.23 -4.17
CA GLU A 264 -16.46 -4.98 -5.54
C GLU A 264 -15.36 -6.00 -5.86
N ASN A 265 -15.73 -6.91 -6.76
CA ASN A 265 -14.84 -7.34 -7.82
C ASN A 265 -14.06 -6.09 -8.27
N PHE A 266 -12.78 -6.04 -7.91
CA PHE A 266 -11.89 -4.89 -7.99
C PHE A 266 -11.56 -4.45 -9.44
N PHE A 267 -12.37 -4.81 -10.43
CA PHE A 267 -12.21 -4.37 -11.81
C PHE A 267 -13.57 -4.26 -12.52
N ASP A 268 -14.29 -3.19 -12.23
CA ASP A 268 -15.14 -2.53 -13.23
C ASP A 268 -14.62 -1.10 -13.37
N VAL A 269 -13.52 -0.96 -14.12
CA VAL A 269 -13.08 0.35 -14.61
C VAL A 269 -13.77 0.56 -15.95
N ALA A 270 -14.79 1.42 -15.96
CA ALA A 270 -15.32 1.98 -17.18
C ALA A 270 -14.17 2.70 -17.92
N ALA A 271 -14.09 2.45 -19.23
CA ALA A 271 -13.09 3.04 -20.09
C ALA A 271 -13.23 4.56 -20.13
N GLU A 272 -12.36 5.27 -19.42
CA GLU A 272 -11.97 6.64 -19.75
C GLU A 272 -10.45 6.72 -19.74
N ASP A 273 -9.92 7.30 -20.82
CA ASP A 273 -8.52 7.42 -21.18
C ASP A 273 -7.72 8.19 -20.10
N ASP A 274 -6.73 7.55 -19.49
CA ASP A 274 -5.52 8.22 -18.97
C ASP A 274 -4.37 7.20 -18.75
N PRO A 275 -3.09 7.63 -18.67
CA PRO A 275 -1.98 7.01 -19.38
C PRO A 275 -1.30 5.88 -18.59
N GLU A 276 -0.70 4.97 -19.35
CA GLU A 276 0.00 3.76 -18.91
C GLU A 276 0.95 3.97 -17.72
N VAL A 277 0.68 3.26 -16.61
CA VAL A 277 1.70 2.97 -15.58
C VAL A 277 2.34 1.62 -15.95
N PRO A 278 3.68 1.53 -16.15
CA PRO A 278 4.28 0.32 -16.68
C PRO A 278 4.42 -0.76 -15.61
N LEU A 279 3.51 -1.74 -15.59
CA LEU A 279 3.79 -3.07 -15.04
C LEU A 279 4.86 -3.72 -15.92
N GLY A 280 6.04 -3.99 -15.37
CA GLY A 280 7.26 -4.36 -16.10
C GLY A 280 7.04 -5.23 -17.34
N GLN A 281 7.19 -4.65 -18.55
CA GLN A 281 7.29 -5.31 -19.86
C GLN A 281 6.36 -6.51 -20.16
N LEU A 282 5.22 -6.69 -19.48
CA LEU A 282 4.27 -7.76 -19.81
C LEU A 282 3.34 -7.29 -20.93
N LYS A 283 3.28 -8.03 -22.03
CA LYS A 283 2.38 -7.71 -23.14
C LYS A 283 0.94 -8.09 -22.78
N LYS A 284 0.02 -7.13 -22.85
CA LYS A 284 -1.42 -7.40 -22.78
C LYS A 284 -1.91 -7.86 -24.15
N PHE A 285 -2.35 -9.11 -24.26
CA PHE A 285 -2.88 -9.69 -25.48
C PHE A 285 -4.39 -9.51 -25.55
N SER A 286 -4.93 -9.29 -26.76
CA SER A 286 -6.38 -9.36 -26.95
C SER A 286 -6.86 -10.81 -27.00
N PHE A 287 -8.08 -11.06 -26.54
CA PHE A 287 -8.67 -12.41 -26.61
C PHE A 287 -8.70 -12.93 -28.07
N ARG A 288 -9.02 -12.05 -29.02
CA ARG A 288 -9.04 -12.37 -30.45
C ARG A 288 -7.68 -12.77 -30.99
N GLU A 289 -6.60 -12.09 -30.57
CA GLU A 289 -5.23 -12.42 -30.93
C GLU A 289 -4.86 -13.83 -30.46
N LEU A 290 -5.22 -14.19 -29.21
CA LEU A 290 -4.95 -15.52 -28.67
C LEU A 290 -5.86 -16.61 -29.27
N GLN A 291 -7.09 -16.28 -29.64
CA GLN A 291 -7.95 -17.19 -30.42
C GLN A 291 -7.32 -17.51 -31.77
N ILE A 292 -6.86 -16.50 -32.51
CA ILE A 292 -6.19 -16.73 -33.80
C ILE A 292 -4.91 -17.56 -33.59
N ALA A 293 -4.10 -17.18 -32.59
CA ALA A 293 -2.83 -17.84 -32.32
C ALA A 293 -2.98 -19.33 -31.96
N THR A 294 -4.09 -19.70 -31.31
CA THR A 294 -4.33 -21.07 -30.81
C THR A 294 -5.27 -21.90 -31.69
N ASP A 295 -5.63 -21.41 -32.87
CA ASP A 295 -6.66 -22.01 -33.74
C ASP A 295 -7.98 -22.20 -32.97
N ASN A 296 -8.50 -21.09 -32.42
CA ASN A 296 -9.67 -21.02 -31.56
C ASN A 296 -9.64 -22.01 -30.38
N PHE A 297 -8.49 -22.10 -29.70
CA PHE A 297 -8.26 -23.05 -28.62
C PHE A 297 -8.55 -24.51 -29.02
N SER A 298 -8.15 -24.91 -30.22
CA SER A 298 -8.35 -26.24 -30.77
C SER A 298 -7.75 -27.34 -29.87
N SER A 299 -8.48 -28.45 -29.72
CA SER A 299 -8.01 -29.61 -28.94
C SER A 299 -6.73 -30.23 -29.51
N LYS A 300 -6.45 -30.02 -30.80
CA LYS A 300 -5.23 -30.47 -31.48
C LYS A 300 -3.97 -29.78 -30.95
N ASN A 301 -4.12 -28.60 -30.35
CA ASN A 301 -3.02 -27.79 -29.85
C ASN A 301 -2.79 -27.97 -28.33
N ILE A 302 -3.49 -28.88 -27.66
CA ILE A 302 -3.33 -29.05 -26.20
C ILE A 302 -1.96 -29.64 -25.88
N LEU A 303 -1.18 -28.91 -25.08
CA LEU A 303 0.10 -29.32 -24.52
C LEU A 303 -0.06 -30.03 -23.17
N GLY A 304 -1.14 -29.71 -22.43
CA GLY A 304 -1.44 -30.31 -21.15
C GLY A 304 -2.78 -29.84 -20.57
N GLN A 305 -3.36 -30.66 -19.70
CA GLN A 305 -4.62 -30.38 -19.00
C GLN A 305 -4.50 -30.81 -17.53
N GLY A 306 -4.92 -29.95 -16.61
CA GLY A 306 -4.92 -30.23 -15.17
C GLY A 306 -6.04 -29.47 -14.43
N GLY A 307 -6.01 -29.49 -13.10
CA GLY A 307 -7.02 -28.83 -12.26
C GLY A 307 -7.13 -27.31 -12.46
N PHE A 308 -6.08 -26.69 -13.01
CA PHE A 308 -5.96 -25.25 -13.23
C PHE A 308 -6.24 -24.83 -14.69
N GLY A 309 -6.85 -25.70 -15.50
CA GLY A 309 -7.22 -25.40 -16.88
C GLY A 309 -6.39 -26.14 -17.93
N LYS A 310 -6.44 -25.62 -19.17
CA LYS A 310 -5.81 -26.23 -20.35
C LYS A 310 -4.71 -25.33 -20.89
N VAL A 311 -3.60 -25.94 -21.30
CA VAL A 311 -2.48 -25.26 -21.94
C VAL A 311 -2.47 -25.63 -23.42
N TYR A 312 -2.48 -24.61 -24.28
CA TYR A 312 -2.48 -24.73 -25.73
C TYR A 312 -1.14 -24.25 -26.30
N LYS A 313 -0.68 -24.88 -27.38
CA LYS A 313 0.36 -24.34 -28.24
C LYS A 313 -0.26 -23.28 -29.13
N GLY A 314 0.39 -22.13 -29.25
CA GLY A 314 -0.04 -21.06 -30.14
C GLY A 314 1.10 -20.47 -30.95
N TYR A 315 0.76 -19.80 -32.04
CA TYR A 315 1.68 -19.05 -32.90
C TYR A 315 1.18 -17.60 -32.98
N LEU A 316 1.96 -16.67 -32.41
CA LEU A 316 1.66 -15.25 -32.49
C LEU A 316 1.86 -14.72 -33.92
N SER A 317 1.33 -13.54 -34.21
CA SER A 317 1.41 -12.92 -35.55
C SER A 317 2.83 -12.63 -36.02
N ASP A 318 3.78 -12.50 -35.09
CA ASP A 318 5.21 -12.33 -35.36
C ASP A 318 5.96 -13.66 -35.60
N GLY A 319 5.24 -14.80 -35.57
CA GLY A 319 5.80 -16.15 -35.72
C GLY A 319 6.29 -16.78 -34.41
N THR A 320 6.23 -16.06 -33.29
CA THR A 320 6.66 -16.58 -31.98
C THR A 320 5.76 -17.73 -31.54
N THR A 321 6.37 -18.86 -31.16
CA THR A 321 5.64 -20.00 -30.59
C THR A 321 5.48 -19.82 -29.09
N VAL A 322 4.26 -19.91 -28.59
CA VAL A 322 3.90 -19.68 -27.18
C VAL A 322 3.10 -20.83 -26.58
N ALA A 323 3.12 -20.93 -25.26
CA ALA A 323 2.21 -21.77 -24.49
C ALA A 323 1.14 -20.88 -23.82
N VAL A 324 -0.11 -21.06 -24.23
CA VAL A 324 -1.26 -20.28 -23.77
C VAL A 324 -2.06 -21.09 -22.76
N LYS A 325 -1.99 -20.71 -21.49
CA LYS A 325 -2.73 -21.35 -20.40
C LYS A 325 -4.06 -20.63 -20.22
N ARG A 326 -5.15 -21.26 -20.65
CA ARG A 326 -6.52 -20.79 -20.38
C ARG A 326 -6.96 -21.41 -19.07
N LEU A 327 -7.15 -20.57 -18.06
CA LEU A 327 -7.64 -21.03 -16.77
C LEU A 327 -9.09 -21.50 -16.91
N LYS A 328 -9.48 -22.40 -16.00
CA LYS A 328 -10.85 -22.91 -15.96
C LYS A 328 -11.82 -21.74 -15.72
N GLU A 329 -12.97 -21.74 -16.41
CA GLU A 329 -14.11 -20.91 -16.04
C GLU A 329 -14.59 -21.34 -14.66
N ASP A 330 -14.02 -20.71 -13.64
CA ASP A 330 -14.39 -20.90 -12.26
C ASP A 330 -14.54 -19.49 -11.68
N HIS A 331 -15.77 -18.96 -11.71
CA HIS A 331 -16.11 -17.68 -11.10
C HIS A 331 -16.07 -17.74 -9.56
N SER A 332 -15.51 -18.82 -8.99
CA SER A 332 -15.26 -18.89 -7.57
C SER A 332 -14.19 -17.87 -7.18
N PRO A 333 -14.30 -17.28 -5.98
CA PRO A 333 -13.27 -16.40 -5.43
C PRO A 333 -11.86 -17.02 -5.42
N GLU A 334 -11.79 -18.35 -5.31
CA GLU A 334 -10.55 -19.13 -5.31
C GLU A 334 -9.86 -19.16 -6.68
N GLY A 335 -10.65 -19.27 -7.78
CA GLY A 335 -10.12 -19.24 -9.15
C GLY A 335 -9.58 -17.86 -9.54
N GLU A 336 -10.28 -16.80 -9.13
CA GLU A 336 -9.83 -15.42 -9.34
C GLU A 336 -8.56 -15.11 -8.54
N HIS A 337 -8.49 -15.54 -7.27
CA HIS A 337 -7.30 -15.39 -6.44
C HIS A 337 -6.10 -16.16 -7.03
N ALA A 338 -6.30 -17.36 -7.58
CA ALA A 338 -5.24 -18.11 -8.24
C ALA A 338 -4.72 -17.41 -9.50
N PHE A 339 -5.60 -16.81 -10.32
CA PHE A 339 -5.18 -16.02 -11.47
C PHE A 339 -4.41 -14.77 -11.06
N GLN A 340 -4.94 -13.99 -10.12
CA GLN A 340 -4.30 -12.77 -9.62
C GLN A 340 -2.93 -13.08 -9.00
N THR A 341 -2.84 -14.13 -8.18
CA THR A 341 -1.56 -14.61 -7.63
C THR A 341 -0.57 -14.99 -8.73
N GLU A 342 -1.00 -15.72 -9.78
CA GLU A 342 -0.10 -16.15 -10.86
C GLU A 342 0.38 -14.95 -11.71
N VAL A 343 -0.49 -13.95 -11.96
CA VAL A 343 -0.10 -12.72 -12.65
C VAL A 343 0.82 -11.86 -11.78
N GLU A 344 0.46 -11.59 -10.53
CA GLU A 344 1.18 -10.66 -9.65
C GLU A 344 2.49 -11.23 -9.12
N MET A 345 2.54 -12.53 -8.78
CA MET A 345 3.75 -13.16 -8.27
C MET A 345 4.73 -13.56 -9.38
N ILE A 346 4.25 -14.10 -10.51
CA ILE A 346 5.14 -14.55 -11.60
C ILE A 346 5.60 -13.40 -12.49
N SER A 347 4.80 -12.31 -12.61
CA SER A 347 5.27 -11.09 -13.29
C SER A 347 6.51 -10.48 -12.63
N ASN A 348 6.55 -10.53 -11.29
CA ASN A 348 7.61 -9.93 -10.49
C ASN A 348 8.71 -10.93 -10.08
N ALA A 349 8.51 -12.23 -10.33
CA ALA A 349 9.50 -13.26 -10.04
C ALA A 349 10.63 -13.27 -11.08
N VAL A 350 11.76 -12.63 -10.75
CA VAL A 350 12.98 -12.67 -11.57
C VAL A 350 13.95 -13.69 -10.97
N HIS A 351 13.90 -14.93 -11.48
CA HIS A 351 14.88 -15.95 -11.12
C HIS A 351 15.30 -16.75 -12.36
N ARG A 352 16.60 -17.07 -12.48
CA ARG A 352 17.21 -17.78 -13.62
C ARG A 352 16.56 -19.13 -13.97
N ASN A 353 15.84 -19.74 -13.02
CA ASN A 353 15.19 -21.05 -13.17
C ASN A 353 13.66 -21.00 -13.08
N LEU A 354 13.05 -19.80 -13.00
CA LEU A 354 11.60 -19.65 -13.04
C LEU A 354 11.15 -19.31 -14.48
N LEU A 355 10.04 -19.92 -14.92
CA LEU A 355 9.45 -19.62 -16.21
C LEU A 355 8.87 -18.20 -16.19
N ARG A 356 9.48 -17.30 -16.95
CA ARG A 356 9.03 -15.91 -17.06
C ARG A 356 7.70 -15.84 -17.81
N LEU A 357 6.74 -15.11 -17.27
CA LEU A 357 5.49 -14.78 -17.96
C LEU A 357 5.79 -13.78 -19.11
N GLN A 358 5.27 -14.03 -20.32
CA GLN A 358 5.42 -13.10 -21.45
C GLN A 358 4.29 -12.07 -21.52
N GLY A 359 3.10 -12.47 -21.06
CA GLY A 359 1.94 -11.60 -21.06
C GLY A 359 0.67 -12.29 -20.61
N PHE A 360 -0.43 -11.57 -20.69
CA PHE A 360 -1.73 -12.03 -20.20
C PHE A 360 -2.88 -11.46 -21.02
N CYS A 361 -4.04 -12.09 -20.91
CA CYS A 361 -5.32 -11.60 -21.42
C CYS A 361 -6.38 -11.77 -20.34
N THR A 362 -7.09 -10.68 -20.07
CA THR A 362 -8.18 -10.62 -19.08
C THR A 362 -9.41 -10.03 -19.76
N THR A 363 -10.51 -10.76 -19.75
CA THR A 363 -11.85 -10.29 -20.14
C THR A 363 -12.84 -10.65 -19.03
N PRO A 364 -14.09 -10.16 -19.02
CA PRO A 364 -15.06 -10.51 -17.98
C PRO A 364 -15.24 -12.03 -17.76
N SER A 365 -15.10 -12.83 -18.82
CA SER A 365 -15.24 -14.30 -18.76
C SER A 365 -13.91 -15.06 -18.83
N GLU A 366 -12.83 -14.43 -19.29
CA GLU A 366 -11.59 -15.13 -19.63
C GLU A 366 -10.40 -14.66 -18.80
N ARG A 367 -9.62 -15.63 -18.36
CA ARG A 367 -8.35 -15.46 -17.66
C ARG A 367 -7.30 -16.32 -18.35
N ILE A 368 -6.36 -15.68 -19.04
CA ILE A 368 -5.39 -16.37 -19.91
C ILE A 368 -3.98 -15.85 -19.67
N LEU A 369 -3.04 -16.78 -19.54
CA LEU A 369 -1.61 -16.51 -19.35
C LEU A 369 -0.81 -16.98 -20.56
N VAL A 370 0.21 -16.21 -20.94
CA VAL A 370 1.07 -16.50 -22.09
C VAL A 370 2.51 -16.72 -21.62
N TYR A 371 3.02 -17.91 -21.89
CA TYR A 371 4.36 -18.35 -21.51
C TYR A 371 5.22 -18.66 -22.75
N PRO A 372 6.55 -18.63 -22.63
CA PRO A 372 7.44 -19.17 -23.64
C PRO A 372 7.14 -20.66 -23.88
N TYR A 373 7.13 -21.07 -25.15
CA TYR A 373 7.00 -22.48 -25.48
C TYR A 373 8.27 -23.27 -25.11
N MET A 374 8.10 -24.38 -24.40
CA MET A 374 9.19 -25.28 -24.03
C MET A 374 9.21 -26.49 -24.97
N PRO A 375 10.12 -26.55 -25.96
CA PRO A 375 10.13 -27.62 -26.98
C PRO A 375 10.46 -28.99 -26.41
N ASN A 376 11.21 -29.03 -25.30
CA ASN A 376 11.57 -30.26 -24.61
C ASN A 376 10.50 -30.70 -23.58
N GLY A 377 9.28 -30.18 -23.64
CA GLY A 377 8.20 -30.59 -22.73
C GLY A 377 8.49 -30.28 -21.25
N SER A 378 7.85 -31.03 -20.35
CA SER A 378 7.92 -30.77 -18.91
C SER A 378 8.97 -31.63 -18.19
N VAL A 379 9.43 -31.18 -17.02
CA VAL A 379 10.25 -32.00 -16.12
C VAL A 379 9.48 -33.26 -15.69
N ALA A 380 8.18 -33.15 -15.47
CA ALA A 380 7.32 -34.29 -15.12
C ALA A 380 7.31 -35.37 -16.21
N SER A 381 7.32 -35.01 -17.48
CA SER A 381 7.41 -35.98 -18.58
C SER A 381 8.78 -36.65 -18.66
N HIS A 382 9.86 -35.93 -18.32
CA HIS A 382 11.21 -36.50 -18.26
C HIS A 382 11.38 -37.46 -17.08
N LEU A 383 10.88 -37.09 -15.90
CA LEU A 383 10.91 -37.94 -14.70
C LEU A 383 10.11 -39.23 -14.89
N ARG A 384 8.96 -39.16 -15.57
CA ARG A 384 8.13 -40.34 -15.91
C ARG A 384 8.78 -41.21 -16.99
N ALA A 385 9.47 -40.63 -17.97
CA ALA A 385 10.20 -41.38 -18.98
C ALA A 385 11.42 -42.11 -18.41
N SER A 386 12.07 -41.55 -17.37
CA SER A 386 13.26 -42.14 -16.73
C SER A 386 12.96 -43.28 -15.73
N ASN A 387 11.70 -43.54 -15.38
CA ASN A 387 11.35 -44.62 -14.44
C ASN A 387 10.11 -45.41 -14.88
N PRO A 388 10.26 -46.41 -15.77
CA PRO A 388 9.13 -47.18 -16.30
C PRO A 388 8.48 -48.15 -15.29
N ARG A 389 9.03 -48.30 -14.07
CA ARG A 389 8.59 -49.30 -13.07
C ARG A 389 8.63 -48.80 -11.62
N GLY A 390 8.36 -47.52 -11.39
CA GLY A 390 8.24 -46.96 -10.04
C GLY A 390 6.80 -46.59 -9.71
N THR A 391 6.07 -47.47 -9.04
CA THR A 391 4.80 -47.14 -8.36
C THR A 391 5.05 -46.05 -7.32
N PHE A 392 4.51 -44.85 -7.53
CA PHE A 392 4.37 -43.85 -6.45
C PHE A 392 3.06 -44.09 -5.70
N PRO A 393 3.04 -43.98 -4.36
CA PRO A 393 1.84 -44.24 -3.57
C PRO A 393 0.77 -43.19 -3.85
N TYR A 394 -0.46 -43.70 -4.03
CA TYR A 394 -1.71 -42.95 -4.12
C TYR A 394 -1.88 -42.10 -2.85
N PHE A 395 -1.97 -40.77 -2.99
CA PHE A 395 -2.50 -39.92 -1.92
C PHE A 395 -4.03 -39.87 -2.07
N PRO A 396 -4.81 -40.31 -1.07
CA PRO A 396 -6.27 -40.28 -1.15
C PRO A 396 -6.79 -38.84 -1.01
N SER A 397 -7.78 -38.51 -1.84
CA SER A 397 -8.61 -37.32 -1.74
C SER A 397 -9.41 -37.32 -0.43
N TYR A 398 -9.20 -36.32 0.41
CA TYR A 398 -10.05 -36.10 1.58
C TYR A 398 -11.41 -35.50 1.15
N GLY A 399 -12.43 -36.37 1.19
CA GLY A 399 -13.71 -36.16 1.87
C GLY A 399 -14.51 -34.89 1.58
N GLN A 400 -15.53 -35.03 0.74
CA GLN A 400 -16.85 -34.48 1.02
C GLN A 400 -17.38 -35.10 2.32
N SER A 401 -17.97 -34.29 3.20
CA SER A 401 -18.92 -34.76 4.21
C SER A 401 -20.14 -33.86 4.17
N THR A 402 -21.28 -34.55 4.07
CA THR A 402 -22.68 -34.16 4.22
C THR A 402 -22.98 -33.06 5.23
#